data_AF-A0A653AY70-F1
#
_entry.id   AF-A0A653AY70-F1
#
_cell.length_a   1.000
_cell.length_b   1.000
_cell.length_c   1.000
_cell.angle_alpha   90.00
_cell.angle_beta   90.00
_cell.angle_gamma   90.00
#
_symmetry.space_group_name_H-M   'P 1'
#
loop_
_entity.id
_entity.type
_entity.pdbx_description
1 polymer ?
#
loop_
_entity_poly.entity_id
_entity_poly.type
_entity_poly.pdbx_seq_one_letter_code
_entity_poly.pdbx_strand_id
1 'polypeptide(L)' 'MLEGRECSAYPACAPEVGLSGGTYVDIPVDQAHVQGKLVTAPAWPAHPAWLAAFLKVLGTEIRL' A
#
# COMPACT_ATOMS: atom_id res chain seq x y z
N MET A 1 -1.46 4.96 -14.50
CA MET A 1 -0.84 3.91 -13.63
C MET A 1 -1.76 3.47 -12.51
N LEU A 2 -2.49 4.40 -11.85
CA LEU A 2 -3.47 4.07 -10.80
C LEU A 2 -4.89 3.83 -11.32
N GLU A 3 -5.17 4.00 -12.63
CA GLU A 3 -6.51 3.73 -13.18
C GLU A 3 -6.99 2.32 -12.81
N GLY A 4 -8.13 2.24 -12.11
CA GLY A 4 -8.73 0.99 -11.66
C GLY A 4 -7.95 0.27 -10.56
N ARG A 5 -6.98 0.94 -9.91
CA ARG A 5 -6.18 0.38 -8.81
C ARG A 5 -6.63 0.92 -7.45
N GLU A 6 -6.43 0.11 -6.42
CA GLU A 6 -6.59 0.48 -5.00
C GLU A 6 -5.22 0.86 -4.44
N CYS A 7 -5.15 2.02 -3.79
CA CYS A 7 -3.91 2.60 -3.31
C CYS A 7 -4.14 3.30 -1.98
N SER A 8 -3.40 2.89 -0.94
CA SER A 8 -3.27 3.70 0.27
C SER A 8 -2.10 4.68 0.10
N ALA A 9 -2.18 5.83 0.74
CA ALA A 9 -1.14 6.84 0.73
C ALA A 9 -1.29 7.73 1.96
N TYR A 10 -0.30 8.62 2.17
CA TYR A 10 -0.46 9.69 3.14
C TYR A 10 -1.78 10.45 2.86
N PRO A 11 -2.61 10.75 3.89
CA PRO A 11 -3.97 11.26 3.65
C PRO A 11 -4.05 12.51 2.78
N ALA A 12 -3.04 13.38 2.84
CA ALA A 12 -3.00 14.57 1.98
C ALA A 12 -2.85 14.25 0.49
N CYS A 13 -2.44 13.03 0.13
CA CYS A 13 -2.31 12.55 -1.24
C CYS A 13 -3.59 11.85 -1.78
N ALA A 14 -4.65 11.75 -0.98
CA ALA A 14 -5.91 11.13 -1.41
C ALA A 14 -6.52 11.79 -2.66
N PRO A 15 -6.51 13.13 -2.82
CA PRO A 15 -6.97 13.77 -4.05
C PRO A 15 -6.21 13.30 -5.29
N GLU A 16 -4.89 13.18 -5.22
CA GLU A 16 -4.02 12.75 -6.32
C GLU A 16 -4.28 11.30 -6.72
N VAL A 17 -4.56 10.42 -5.75
CA VAL A 17 -4.98 9.03 -6.02
C VAL A 17 -6.28 9.00 -6.83
N GLY A 18 -7.28 9.79 -6.42
CA GLY A 18 -8.56 9.90 -7.13
C GLY A 18 -8.42 10.52 -8.52
N LEU A 19 -7.68 11.63 -8.65
CA LEU A 19 -7.40 12.30 -9.92
C LEU A 19 -6.65 11.39 -10.91
N SER A 20 -5.89 10.41 -10.40
CA SER A 20 -5.20 9.40 -11.21
C SER A 20 -6.07 8.19 -11.58
N GLY A 21 -7.37 8.23 -11.28
CA GLY A 21 -8.33 7.15 -11.56
C GLY A 21 -8.24 5.96 -10.60
N GLY A 22 -7.54 6.12 -9.46
CA GLY A 22 -7.43 5.11 -8.42
C GLY A 22 -8.46 5.26 -7.30
N THR A 23 -8.63 4.21 -6.51
CA THR A 23 -9.43 4.21 -5.29
C THR A 23 -8.51 4.40 -4.09
N TYR A 24 -8.69 5.50 -3.35
CA TYR A 24 -7.97 5.73 -2.10
C TYR A 24 -8.44 4.74 -1.04
N VAL A 25 -7.49 4.04 -0.41
CA VAL A 25 -7.77 3.08 0.67
C VAL A 25 -7.38 3.68 2.02
N ASP A 26 -8.39 4.08 2.77
CA ASP A 26 -8.25 4.55 4.15
C ASP A 26 -8.05 3.35 5.10
N ILE A 27 -6.85 3.25 5.67
CA ILE A 27 -6.43 2.22 6.61
C ILE A 27 -5.64 2.86 7.75
N PRO A 28 -5.56 2.23 8.94
CA PRO A 28 -4.76 2.76 10.03
C PRO A 28 -3.29 2.98 9.64
N VAL A 29 -2.65 3.98 10.24
CA VAL A 29 -1.31 4.47 9.87
C VAL A 29 -0.19 3.42 9.96
N ASP A 30 -0.42 2.35 10.71
CA ASP A 30 0.49 1.22 10.93
C ASP A 30 0.18 -0.01 10.06
N GLN A 31 -0.82 0.07 9.18
CA GLN A 31 -1.23 -1.00 8.27
C GLN A 31 -0.74 -0.77 6.84
N ALA A 32 -0.76 -1.85 6.04
CA ALA A 32 -0.46 -1.83 4.61
C ALA A 32 -1.58 -2.47 3.79
N HIS A 33 -1.82 -1.96 2.58
CA HIS A 33 -2.77 -2.49 1.62
C HIS A 33 -2.05 -3.12 0.42
N VAL A 34 -2.57 -4.24 -0.08
CA VAL A 34 -2.01 -4.99 -1.21
C VAL A 34 -3.08 -5.19 -2.27
N GLN A 35 -2.83 -4.69 -3.49
CA GLN A 35 -3.63 -4.99 -4.67
C GLN A 35 -2.76 -5.57 -5.78
N GLY A 36 -2.76 -6.90 -5.90
CA GLY A 36 -1.88 -7.63 -6.80
C GLY A 36 -0.41 -7.40 -6.42
N LYS A 37 0.34 -6.71 -7.29
CA LYS A 37 1.75 -6.36 -7.05
C LYS A 37 1.95 -4.97 -6.43
N LEU A 38 0.89 -4.21 -6.20
CA LEU A 38 0.96 -2.88 -5.62
C LEU A 38 0.83 -2.99 -4.10
N VAL A 39 1.90 -2.66 -3.38
CA VAL A 39 1.96 -2.66 -1.91
C VAL A 39 2.10 -1.22 -1.44
N THR A 40 1.13 -0.74 -0.66
CA THR A 40 1.00 0.68 -0.29
C THR A 40 0.68 0.83 1.19
N ALA A 41 1.03 1.96 1.79
CA ALA A 41 0.78 2.24 3.20
C ALA A 41 0.69 3.75 3.46
N PRO A 42 0.04 4.20 4.56
CA PRO A 42 -0.15 5.62 4.83
C PRO A 42 1.15 6.34 5.23
N ALA A 43 2.00 5.70 6.05
CA ALA A 43 3.24 6.31 6.55
C ALA A 43 4.23 5.28 7.11
N TRP A 44 5.35 5.77 7.65
CA TRP A 44 6.44 4.99 8.23
C TRP A 44 6.08 4.05 9.41
N PRO A 45 5.02 4.29 10.23
CA PRO A 45 4.62 3.31 11.25
C PRO A 45 4.26 1.95 10.66
N ALA A 46 3.82 1.91 9.40
CA ALA A 46 3.49 0.69 8.68
C ALA A 46 4.70 -0.08 8.12
N HIS A 47 5.95 0.37 8.32
CA HIS A 47 7.12 -0.31 7.77
C HIS A 47 7.14 -1.83 8.04
N PRO A 48 6.84 -2.34 9.24
CA PRO A 48 6.80 -3.79 9.47
C PRO A 48 5.76 -4.49 8.58
N ALA A 49 4.53 -3.97 8.52
CA ALA A 49 3.45 -4.55 7.72
C ALA A 49 3.72 -4.44 6.21
N TRP A 50 4.21 -3.28 5.76
CA TRP A 50 4.53 -3.01 4.37
C TRP A 50 5.68 -3.88 3.86
N LEU A 51 6.78 -4.00 4.63
CA LEU A 51 7.91 -4.86 4.27
C LEU A 51 7.49 -6.33 4.21
N ALA A 52 6.73 -6.81 5.20
CA ALA A 52 6.24 -8.19 5.20
C ALA A 52 5.35 -8.48 3.98
N ALA A 53 4.44 -7.57 3.65
CA ALA A 53 3.60 -7.67 2.47
C ALA A 53 4.40 -7.63 1.15
N PHE A 54 5.39 -6.74 1.07
CA PHE A 54 6.25 -6.60 -0.10
C PHE A 54 7.11 -7.85 -0.34
N LEU A 55 7.73 -8.39 0.71
CA LEU A 55 8.51 -9.64 0.64
C LEU A 55 7.64 -10.82 0.20
N LYS A 56 6.38 -10.87 0.64
CA LYS A 56 5.41 -11.88 0.17
C LYS A 56 5.13 -11.75 -1.32
N VAL A 57 4.97 -10.53 -1.85
CA VAL A 57 4.80 -10.27 -3.29
C VAL A 57 6.04 -10.70 -4.09
N LEU A 58 7.24 -10.61 -3.52
CA LEU A 58 8.48 -11.10 -4.12
C LEU A 58 8.67 -12.62 -4.01
N GLY A 59 7.81 -13.33 -3.29
CA GLY A 59 7.98 -14.77 -3.00
C GLY A 59 9.12 -15.06 -2.03
N THR A 60 9.55 -14.08 -1.24
CA THR A 60 10.58 -14.27 -0.21
C THR A 60 10.03 -15.09 0.94
N GLU A 61 10.82 -16.08 1.39
CA GLU A 61 10.52 -16.87 2.57
C GLU A 61 11.60 -16.62 3.64
N ILE A 62 11.17 -16.32 4.87
CA ILE A 62 12.06 -16.12 6.02
C ILE A 62 11.94 -17.35 6.91
N ARG A 63 13.06 -18.04 7.15
CA ARG A 63 13.18 -19.21 8.03
C ARG A 63 14.25 -18.93 9.08
N LEU A 64 14.08 -19.49 10.27
CA LEU A 64 15.05 -19.47 11.37
C LEU A 64 15.99 -20.67 11.30
#